data_AF-A0A183DNC4-F1
#
_entry.id   AF-A0A183DNC4-F1
#
_cell.length_a   1.000
_cell.length_b   1.000
_cell.length_c   1.000
_cell.angle_alpha   90.00
_cell.angle_beta   90.00
_cell.angle_gamma   90.00
#
_symmetry.space_group_name_H-M   'P 1'
#
loop_
_entity.id
_entity.type
_entity.pdbx_description
1 polymer ?
#
loop_
_entity_poly.entity_id
_entity_poly.type
_entity_poly.pdbx_seq_one_letter_code
_entity_poly.pdbx_strand_id
1 'polypeptide(L)' 'MEYRCLREGRCQIYRMNRNRCQYCRFKKCLEVGMSRDCKFHLT' A
#
# COMPACT_ATOMS: atom_id res chain seq x y z
N MET A 1 -7.77 -11.45 5.42
CA MET A 1 -7.81 -11.06 4.00
C MET A 1 -6.39 -10.80 3.54
N GLU A 2 -5.88 -11.60 2.61
CA GLU A 2 -4.57 -11.39 2.03
C GLU A 2 -4.68 -10.39 0.88
N TYR A 3 -3.84 -9.36 0.88
CA TYR A 3 -3.80 -8.42 -0.25
C TYR A 3 -3.20 -9.12 -1.47
N ARG A 4 -4.03 -9.47 -2.45
CA ARG A 4 -3.59 -10.07 -3.72
C ARG A 4 -3.72 -9.07 -4.87
N CYS A 5 -2.73 -9.04 -5.75
CA CYS A 5 -2.85 -8.35 -7.03
C CYS A 5 -3.51 -9.27 -8.05
N LEU A 6 -4.48 -8.76 -8.82
CA LEU A 6 -5.11 -9.49 -9.93
C LEU A 6 -4.34 -9.36 -11.26
N ARG A 7 -3.20 -8.66 -11.24
CA ARG A 7 -2.29 -8.40 -12.36
C ARG A 7 -0.88 -8.81 -11.94
N GLU A 8 0.15 -8.19 -12.52
CA GLU A 8 1.56 -8.53 -12.26
C GLU A 8 2.18 -7.91 -10.99
N GLY A 9 1.38 -7.39 -10.05
CA GLY A 9 1.94 -6.74 -8.84
C GLY A 9 2.69 -5.42 -9.12
N ARG A 10 2.50 -4.82 -10.30
CA ARG A 10 3.13 -3.57 -10.76
C ARG A 10 2.11 -2.49 -11.14
N CYS A 11 0.97 -2.45 -10.44
CA CYS A 11 -0.07 -1.46 -10.73
C CYS A 11 0.42 -0.04 -10.42
N GLN A 12 0.31 0.88 -11.38
CA GLN A 12 0.57 2.29 -11.12
C GLN A 12 -0.50 2.89 -10.19
N ILE A 13 -0.05 3.54 -9.11
CA ILE A 13 -0.89 4.12 -8.06
C ILE A 13 -0.94 5.65 -8.21
N TYR A 14 -2.09 6.16 -8.64
CA TYR A 14 -2.46 7.57 -8.74
C TYR A 14 -3.63 7.89 -7.82
N ARG A 15 -3.89 9.18 -7.56
CA ARG A 15 -5.00 9.62 -6.69
C ARG A 15 -6.36 9.01 -7.09
N MET A 16 -6.64 8.95 -8.39
CA MET A 16 -7.92 8.44 -8.92
C MET A 16 -8.05 6.90 -8.86
N ASN A 17 -6.95 6.15 -8.81
CA ASN A 17 -6.98 4.69 -8.95
C ASN A 17 -6.37 3.92 -7.76
N ARG A 18 -5.94 4.62 -6.70
CA ARG A 18 -5.24 4.04 -5.54
C ARG A 18 -5.99 2.89 -4.86
N ASN A 19 -7.31 2.85 -4.95
CA ASN A 19 -8.12 1.80 -4.35
C ASN A 19 -8.33 0.57 -5.25
N ARG A 20 -7.93 0.62 -6.54
CA ARG A 20 -8.13 -0.50 -7.49
C ARG A 20 -7.29 -1.73 -7.16
N CYS A 21 -6.16 -1.57 -6.47
CA CYS A 21 -5.32 -2.69 -6.08
C CYS A 21 -4.74 -2.46 -4.69
N GLN A 22 -5.30 -3.18 -3.71
CA GLN A 22 -4.85 -3.08 -2.32
C GLN A 22 -3.40 -3.57 -2.15
N TYR A 23 -3.00 -4.64 -2.85
CA TYR A 23 -1.62 -5.15 -2.81
C TYR A 23 -0.60 -4.09 -3.27
N CYS A 24 -0.78 -3.52 -4.46
CA CYS A 24 0.17 -2.55 -5.00
C CYS A 24 0.16 -1.23 -4.21
N ARG A 25 -1.01 -0.82 -3.70
CA ARG A 25 -1.13 0.34 -2.82
C ARG A 25 -0.33 0.12 -1.54
N PHE A 26 -0.53 -1.01 -0.88
CA PHE A 26 0.17 -1.33 0.36
C PHE A 26 1.68 -1.48 0.13
N LYS A 27 2.09 -2.18 -0.93
CA LYS A 27 3.49 -2.26 -1.35
C LYS A 27 4.12 -0.87 -1.51
N LYS A 28 3.43 0.05 -2.21
CA LYS A 28 3.89 1.43 -2.39
C LYS A 28 4.01 2.18 -1.06
N CYS A 29 3.07 2.01 -0.14
CA CYS A 29 3.15 2.59 1.21
C CYS A 29 4.42 2.14 1.94
N LEU A 30 4.75 0.85 1.90
CA LEU A 30 5.97 0.32 2.50
C LEU A 30 7.24 0.86 1.80
N GLU A 31 7.23 0.92 0.46
CA GLU A 31 8.36 1.46 -0.32
C GLU A 31 8.67 2.92 0.00
N VAL A 32 7.66 3.73 0.35
CA VAL A 32 7.86 5.13 0.78
C VAL A 32 8.15 5.27 2.28
N GLY A 33 8.35 4.16 2.99
CA GLY A 33 8.76 4.14 4.40
C GLY A 33 7.61 4.21 5.40
N MET A 34 6.36 3.96 5.00
CA MET A 34 5.27 3.82 5.98
C MET A 34 5.46 2.54 6.79
N SER A 35 5.39 2.66 8.11
CA SER A 35 5.41 1.51 9.01
C SER A 35 4.05 0.82 9.06
N ARG A 36 4.07 -0.51 9.23
CA ARG A 36 2.85 -1.28 9.57
C ARG A 36 2.44 -1.00 11.02
N ASP A 37 3.44 -0.83 11.87
CA ASP A 37 3.26 -0.47 13.26
C ASP A 37 3.06 1.03 13.34
N CYS A 38 1.81 1.44 13.48
CA CYS A 38 1.47 2.82 13.82
C CYS A 38 1.78 3.07 15.30
N LYS A 39 3.06 3.21 15.62
CA LYS A 39 3.49 3.60 16.97
C LYS A 39 3.33 5.10 17.10
N PHE A 40 2.21 5.53 17.69
CA PHE A 40 2.08 6.90 18.17
C PHE A 40 3.07 7.06 19.33
N HIS A 41 4.26 7.61 19.04
CA HIS A 41 5.14 8.09 20.09
C HIS A 41 4.50 9.34 20.69
N LEU A 42 3.65 9.13 21.71
CA LEU A 42 3.30 10.17 22.67
C LEU A 42 4.51 10.38 23.57
N THR A 43 5.42 11.25 23.14
CA THR A 43 6.41 11.88 24.03
C THR A 43 5.81 13.18 24.54
#